data_AF-A0A150S061-F1
#
_entry.id   AF-A0A150S061-F1
#
_cell.length_a   1.000
_cell.length_b   1.000
_cell.length_c   1.000
_cell.angle_alpha   90.00
_cell.angle_beta   90.00
_cell.angle_gamma   90.00
#
_symmetry.space_group_name_H-M   'P 1'
#
loop_
_entity.id
_entity.type
_entity.pdbx_description
1 polymer ?
#
loop_
_entity_poly.entity_id
_entity_poly.type
_entity_poly.pdbx_seq_one_letter_code
_entity_poly.pdbx_strand_id
1 'polypeptide(L)'
;MALPIPGARLDDGRLFSPHTTSSPRRARGRSTGPSRGAGPVVLSLALLAGCGGSSTGAAPAESPQPGPAPAAKEPFDLEKALAREADELPAREIRAADWSARAFGAGEPKIEQKEKLVAIAIPLGTDNQVECFVYNTMLDSGEVIRNFIELLDPEKVEVSRVVPWEISVHRESPAVFVEARYLVPTASGKAAGLLKIALHADKAHPIACLHDEVGYVRTFERLAKGLFDSFESKSAAPKPEYTDTVILRLDKVPVGFETSDLFKDENGERRWLARSATLLPRDPRSLHTEDEASNVLIDPQGRLKGGVWIETSGGKTNHRIELSQKTNHQYEYTGEVEGKKVQGTFTPSAKAWLASPVATASELARLLKKKGGFDLKQQEYLPGVDPTKPVDVQYLRDASGAVTVSMSTMRLVGNLAPDGRPEAFEVSAGPPRLTLQRAYVRGKL
;
A
#
# COMPACT_ATOMS: atom_id res chain seq x y z
N MET A 1 -20.01 10.62 -12.36
CA MET A 1 -19.79 10.29 -10.94
C MET A 1 -18.28 10.24 -10.68
N ALA A 2 -17.74 11.24 -9.99
CA ALA A 2 -16.31 11.35 -9.71
C ALA A 2 -15.91 10.31 -8.64
N LEU A 3 -14.89 9.51 -8.93
CA LEU A 3 -14.21 8.71 -7.90
C LEU A 3 -13.42 9.69 -7.02
N PRO A 4 -13.74 9.86 -5.73
CA PRO A 4 -12.95 10.70 -4.85
C PRO A 4 -11.57 10.05 -4.65
N ILE A 5 -10.51 10.82 -4.90
CA ILE A 5 -9.22 10.56 -4.26
C ILE A 5 -9.43 10.91 -2.78
N PRO A 6 -8.95 10.11 -1.81
CA PRO A 6 -8.93 10.54 -0.41
C PRO A 6 -8.42 11.99 -0.30
N GLY A 7 -9.28 12.92 0.13
CA GLY A 7 -8.95 14.35 0.27
C GLY A 7 -9.25 15.28 -0.91
N ALA A 8 -9.90 14.83 -2.00
CA ALA A 8 -10.36 15.71 -3.09
C ALA A 8 -11.82 15.45 -3.46
N ARG A 9 -12.72 16.42 -3.21
CA ARG A 9 -14.06 16.48 -3.82
C ARG A 9 -14.05 17.43 -5.01
N LEU A 10 -14.65 16.98 -6.11
CA LEU A 10 -14.97 17.80 -7.28
C LEU A 10 -16.47 18.06 -7.26
N ASP A 11 -16.87 19.27 -6.82
CA ASP A 11 -18.21 19.80 -7.10
C ASP A 11 -18.02 21.09 -7.93
N ASP A 12 -18.70 21.17 -9.09
CA ASP A 12 -18.89 22.35 -9.95
C ASP A 12 -17.65 23.14 -10.41
N GLY A 13 -16.54 22.46 -10.74
CA GLY A 13 -15.41 23.10 -11.44
C GLY A 13 -14.69 24.19 -10.65
N ARG A 14 -14.89 24.27 -9.34
CA ARG A 14 -14.11 25.11 -8.41
C ARG A 14 -13.62 24.27 -7.23
N LEU A 15 -12.31 24.26 -7.04
CA LEU A 15 -11.65 23.49 -5.98
C LEU A 15 -11.81 24.22 -4.64
N PHE A 16 -12.44 23.58 -3.67
CA PHE A 16 -12.47 24.01 -2.27
C PHE A 16 -11.56 23.11 -1.42
N SER A 17 -10.75 23.73 -0.57
CA SER A 17 -9.93 23.04 0.42
C SER A 17 -10.80 22.54 1.58
N PRO A 18 -10.75 21.24 1.96
CA PRO A 18 -11.27 20.84 3.25
C PRO A 18 -10.26 21.27 4.32
N HIS A 19 -10.68 22.15 5.21
CA HIS A 19 -10.00 22.32 6.49
C HIS A 19 -9.95 20.97 7.20
N THR A 20 -8.75 20.41 7.34
CA THR A 20 -8.47 19.32 8.25
C THR A 20 -8.90 19.76 9.65
N THR A 21 -9.94 19.14 10.21
CA THR A 21 -10.26 19.25 11.63
C THR A 21 -9.23 18.49 12.46
N SER A 22 -8.00 19.00 12.49
CA SER A 22 -7.07 18.77 13.58
C SER A 22 -7.17 19.98 14.50
N SER A 23 -8.13 19.95 15.43
CA SER A 23 -8.24 21.00 16.44
C SER A 23 -6.99 20.96 17.33
N PRO A 24 -6.18 22.04 17.41
CA PRO A 24 -5.01 22.06 18.28
C PRO A 24 -5.50 22.30 19.72
N ARG A 25 -5.34 21.31 20.60
CA ARG A 25 -5.56 21.48 22.03
C ARG A 25 -4.48 22.41 22.58
N ARG A 26 -4.80 23.70 22.69
CA ARG A 26 -3.97 24.72 23.34
C ARG A 26 -3.89 24.42 24.84
N ALA A 27 -2.67 24.23 25.33
CA ALA A 27 -2.36 24.28 26.76
C ALA A 27 -2.46 25.73 27.28
N ARG A 28 -3.32 25.96 28.27
CA ARG A 28 -3.21 27.05 29.27
C ARG A 28 -3.67 26.51 30.61
N GLY A 29 -2.85 26.72 31.64
CA GLY A 29 -3.02 26.13 32.97
C GLY A 29 -3.82 26.97 33.97
N ARG A 30 -4.00 26.35 35.15
CA ARG A 30 -4.49 26.82 36.48
C ARG A 30 -5.95 27.32 36.52
N SER A 31 -6.81 26.94 37.49
CA SER A 31 -6.64 26.44 38.86
C SER A 31 -7.89 25.70 39.41
N THR A 32 -7.65 24.76 40.36
CA THR A 32 -8.41 24.38 41.58
C THR A 32 -9.93 24.09 41.57
N GLY A 33 -10.30 22.88 42.01
CA GLY A 33 -11.61 22.59 42.64
C GLY A 33 -12.07 21.13 42.53
N PRO A 34 -12.45 20.42 43.62
CA PRO A 34 -12.61 18.96 43.64
C PRO A 34 -14.06 18.49 43.48
N SER A 35 -14.26 17.35 42.81
CA SER A 35 -15.40 16.43 43.00
C SER A 35 -15.13 15.16 42.17
N ARG A 36 -14.88 14.02 42.83
CA ARG A 36 -15.85 12.94 43.14
C ARG A 36 -16.45 12.25 41.90
N GLY A 37 -16.05 10.99 41.71
CA GLY A 37 -17.00 9.91 41.40
C GLY A 37 -16.78 9.15 40.10
N ALA A 38 -16.51 7.84 40.25
CA ALA A 38 -16.78 6.71 39.36
C ALA A 38 -16.09 6.69 37.97
N GLY A 39 -15.39 5.66 37.52
CA GLY A 39 -15.06 4.32 38.04
C GLY A 39 -14.33 3.57 36.91
N PRO A 40 -13.30 2.75 37.16
CA PRO A 40 -12.67 1.95 36.12
C PRO A 40 -13.37 0.58 36.00
N VAL A 41 -13.74 0.22 34.77
CA VAL A 41 -14.08 -1.15 34.38
C VAL A 41 -12.79 -1.97 34.37
N VAL A 42 -12.61 -2.77 35.41
CA VAL A 42 -11.51 -3.72 35.59
C VAL A 42 -11.88 -5.03 34.89
N LEU A 43 -11.09 -5.43 33.90
CA LEU A 43 -11.16 -6.77 33.30
C LEU A 43 -10.70 -7.79 34.35
N SER A 44 -11.64 -8.64 34.78
CA SER A 44 -11.45 -9.59 35.88
C SER A 44 -10.69 -10.85 35.43
N LEU A 45 -9.53 -11.10 36.04
CA LEU A 45 -8.94 -12.44 36.13
C LEU A 45 -9.70 -13.22 37.21
N ALA A 46 -10.40 -14.28 36.82
CA ALA A 46 -11.00 -15.23 37.74
C ALA A 46 -9.95 -16.21 38.27
N LEU A 47 -9.46 -15.97 39.49
CA LEU A 47 -8.78 -16.95 40.33
C LEU A 47 -9.82 -17.57 41.27
N LEU A 48 -10.11 -18.85 41.07
CA LEU A 48 -10.92 -19.65 41.99
C LEU A 48 -10.09 -19.97 43.24
N ALA A 49 -10.39 -19.29 44.35
CA ALA A 49 -9.98 -19.69 45.69
C ALA A 49 -11.23 -20.18 46.44
N GLY A 50 -11.30 -21.49 46.70
CA GLY A 50 -12.28 -22.12 47.58
C GLY A 50 -11.72 -22.24 49.01
N CYS A 51 -12.51 -21.82 49.98
CA CYS A 51 -12.19 -21.74 51.41
C CYS A 51 -12.21 -23.09 52.15
N GLY A 52 -11.39 -23.17 53.20
CA GLY A 52 -11.88 -23.49 54.56
C GLY A 52 -11.69 -24.93 55.07
N GLY A 53 -11.00 -25.06 56.21
CA GLY A 53 -11.04 -26.27 57.04
C GLY A 53 -9.99 -26.29 58.15
N SER A 54 -10.41 -26.03 59.39
CA SER A 54 -9.58 -26.00 60.59
C SER A 54 -9.23 -27.38 61.16
N SER A 55 -7.98 -27.50 61.64
CA SER A 55 -7.47 -28.30 62.78
C SER A 55 -7.83 -29.79 62.94
N THR A 56 -6.80 -30.65 62.96
CA THR A 56 -6.54 -31.68 63.99
C THR A 56 -5.14 -32.27 63.81
N GLY A 57 -4.42 -32.48 64.91
CA GLY A 57 -3.04 -32.97 64.91
C GLY A 57 -2.91 -34.42 64.45
N ALA A 58 -1.87 -34.68 63.66
CA ALA A 58 -1.39 -36.02 63.32
C ALA A 58 0.14 -36.00 63.19
N ALA A 59 0.73 -37.15 63.48
CA ALA A 59 2.16 -37.47 63.63
C ALA A 59 3.05 -37.03 62.44
N PRO A 60 4.40 -37.00 62.60
CA PRO A 60 5.30 -36.53 61.55
C PRO A 60 5.20 -37.44 60.32
N ALA A 61 4.70 -36.89 59.23
CA ALA A 61 4.66 -37.55 57.94
C ALA A 61 6.03 -37.48 57.26
N GLU A 62 6.44 -38.62 56.73
CA GLU A 62 7.62 -38.87 55.91
C GLU A 62 7.70 -37.86 54.75
N SER A 63 8.88 -37.30 54.51
CA SER A 63 9.11 -36.28 53.50
C SER A 63 8.68 -36.78 52.10
N PRO A 64 7.90 -36.00 51.32
CA PRO A 64 7.51 -36.40 49.99
C PRO A 64 8.75 -36.59 49.11
N GLN A 65 8.85 -37.73 48.44
CA GLN A 65 9.88 -37.94 47.42
C GLN A 65 9.82 -36.81 46.38
N PRO A 66 10.98 -36.30 45.92
CA PRO A 66 11.03 -35.32 44.85
C PRO A 66 10.30 -35.89 43.62
N GLY A 67 9.28 -35.17 43.15
CA GLY A 67 8.63 -35.50 41.89
C GLY A 67 9.66 -35.54 40.76
N PRO A 68 9.47 -36.39 39.74
CA PRO A 68 10.40 -36.52 38.63
C PRO A 68 10.68 -35.14 38.02
N ALA A 69 11.96 -34.85 37.81
CA ALA A 69 12.42 -33.62 37.20
C ALA A 69 11.66 -33.37 35.88
N PRO A 70 11.20 -32.13 35.62
CA PRO A 70 10.49 -31.82 34.39
C PRO A 70 11.32 -32.27 33.21
N ALA A 71 10.73 -33.11 32.35
CA ALA A 71 11.36 -33.60 31.14
C ALA A 71 11.97 -32.42 30.39
N ALA A 72 13.24 -32.53 30.04
CA ALA A 72 13.95 -31.51 29.29
C ALA A 72 13.13 -31.18 28.04
N LYS A 73 12.59 -29.95 27.97
CA LYS A 73 11.90 -29.47 26.78
C LYS A 73 12.89 -29.58 25.63
N GLU A 74 12.52 -30.31 24.58
CA GLU A 74 13.29 -30.33 23.34
C GLU A 74 13.58 -28.89 22.90
N PRO A 75 14.80 -28.60 22.42
CA PRO A 75 15.16 -27.27 21.97
C PRO A 75 14.21 -26.83 20.85
N PHE A 76 13.73 -25.60 20.93
CA PHE A 76 12.86 -25.02 19.91
C PHE A 76 13.59 -24.96 18.56
N ASP A 77 13.05 -25.66 17.56
CA ASP A 77 13.55 -25.64 16.20
C ASP A 77 12.82 -24.55 15.39
N LEU A 78 13.49 -23.41 15.22
CA LEU A 78 12.96 -22.26 14.50
C LEU A 78 12.69 -22.57 13.03
N GLU A 79 13.56 -23.35 12.38
CA GLU A 79 13.40 -23.69 10.96
C GLU A 79 12.17 -24.59 10.76
N LYS A 80 12.00 -25.59 11.62
CA LYS A 80 10.80 -26.43 11.62
C LYS A 80 9.54 -25.61 11.91
N ALA A 81 9.59 -24.65 12.83
CA ALA A 81 8.46 -23.79 13.13
C ALA A 81 8.09 -22.87 11.95
N LEU A 82 9.08 -22.31 11.26
CA LEU A 82 8.90 -21.47 10.07
C LEU A 82 8.42 -22.28 8.85
N ALA A 83 8.75 -23.57 8.78
CA ALA A 83 8.34 -24.45 7.69
C ALA A 83 6.92 -25.03 7.84
N ARG A 84 6.21 -24.76 8.95
CA ARG A 84 4.83 -25.23 9.15
C ARG A 84 3.92 -24.67 8.05
N GLU A 85 3.07 -25.51 7.48
CA GLU A 85 2.05 -25.12 6.52
C GLU A 85 0.79 -25.96 6.78
N ALA A 86 -0.39 -25.42 6.45
CA ALA A 86 -1.61 -26.19 6.52
C ALA A 86 -1.76 -27.05 5.26
N ASP A 87 -2.39 -28.20 5.43
CA ASP A 87 -2.89 -29.03 4.33
C ASP A 87 -3.91 -28.24 3.48
N GLU A 88 -4.43 -28.89 2.43
CA GLU A 88 -5.44 -28.26 1.58
C GLU A 88 -6.69 -27.89 2.40
N LEU A 89 -6.95 -26.58 2.50
CA LEU A 89 -8.09 -26.02 3.21
C LEU A 89 -9.28 -25.87 2.25
N PRO A 90 -10.51 -26.20 2.66
CA PRO A 90 -11.67 -26.07 1.79
C PRO A 90 -11.97 -24.59 1.50
N ALA A 91 -12.43 -24.32 0.28
CA ALA A 91 -12.93 -23.00 -0.09
C ALA A 91 -14.25 -22.72 0.64
N ARG A 92 -14.33 -21.58 1.32
CA ARG A 92 -15.51 -21.07 2.02
C ARG A 92 -15.99 -19.80 1.33
N GLU A 93 -17.27 -19.76 1.03
CA GLU A 93 -17.89 -18.57 0.48
C GLU A 93 -18.08 -17.52 1.58
N ILE A 94 -17.75 -16.27 1.25
CA ILE A 94 -17.93 -15.11 2.09
C ILE A 94 -18.87 -14.17 1.33
N ARG A 95 -19.96 -13.75 1.98
CA ARG A 95 -20.88 -12.74 1.43
C ARG A 95 -21.09 -11.66 2.46
N ALA A 96 -20.88 -10.41 2.07
CA ALA A 96 -21.15 -9.27 2.94
C ALA A 96 -21.47 -8.03 2.08
N ALA A 97 -22.38 -7.19 2.59
CA ALA A 97 -22.85 -6.02 1.87
C ALA A 97 -23.27 -6.34 0.42
N ASP A 98 -22.63 -5.71 -0.56
CA ASP A 98 -22.89 -5.84 -2.00
C ASP A 98 -21.83 -6.66 -2.74
N TRP A 99 -20.99 -7.39 -2.01
CA TRP A 99 -19.90 -8.19 -2.58
C TRP A 99 -19.86 -9.63 -2.04
N SER A 100 -19.14 -10.48 -2.76
CA SER A 100 -18.86 -11.87 -2.40
C SER A 100 -17.42 -12.23 -2.71
N ALA A 101 -16.86 -13.20 -1.99
CA ALA A 101 -15.55 -13.74 -2.25
C ALA A 101 -15.46 -15.20 -1.76
N ARG A 102 -14.34 -15.87 -2.02
CA ARG A 102 -14.02 -17.19 -1.50
C ARG A 102 -12.67 -17.13 -0.79
N ALA A 103 -12.61 -17.67 0.41
CA ALA A 103 -11.35 -17.85 1.12
C ALA A 103 -11.16 -19.30 1.55
N PHE A 104 -9.93 -19.77 1.57
CA PHE A 104 -9.60 -21.11 2.05
C PHE A 104 -9.47 -21.10 3.57
N GLY A 105 -10.25 -21.91 4.29
CA GLY A 105 -10.26 -21.89 5.75
C GLY A 105 -10.74 -23.21 6.36
N ALA A 106 -10.21 -23.55 7.53
CA ALA A 106 -10.55 -24.79 8.25
C ALA A 106 -12.00 -24.79 8.75
N GLY A 107 -12.54 -23.62 9.08
CA GLY A 107 -13.90 -23.41 9.59
C GLY A 107 -14.63 -22.28 8.89
N GLU A 108 -15.84 -21.97 9.36
CA GLU A 108 -16.65 -20.86 8.85
C GLU A 108 -16.03 -19.50 9.20
N PRO A 109 -15.89 -18.58 8.24
CA PRO A 109 -15.44 -17.22 8.52
C PRO A 109 -16.45 -16.45 9.37
N LYS A 110 -15.97 -15.68 10.35
CA LYS A 110 -16.80 -14.71 11.08
C LYS A 110 -16.75 -13.37 10.35
N ILE A 111 -17.90 -12.72 10.17
CA ILE A 111 -18.03 -11.46 9.43
C ILE A 111 -18.64 -10.40 10.35
N GLU A 112 -17.96 -9.26 10.49
CA GLU A 112 -18.41 -8.12 11.28
C GLU A 112 -18.46 -6.88 10.38
N GLN A 113 -19.66 -6.32 10.20
CA GLN A 113 -19.83 -5.06 9.47
C GLN A 113 -19.52 -3.87 10.39
N LYS A 114 -18.62 -2.99 9.95
CA LYS A 114 -18.30 -1.72 10.61
C LYS A 114 -18.61 -0.58 9.66
N GLU A 115 -18.64 0.65 10.17
CA GLU A 115 -19.07 1.83 9.42
C GLU A 115 -18.27 2.04 8.11
N LYS A 116 -16.96 1.76 8.11
CA LYS A 116 -16.05 2.04 6.98
C LYS A 116 -15.43 0.79 6.36
N LEU A 117 -15.68 -0.38 6.93
CA LEU A 117 -15.07 -1.63 6.49
C LEU A 117 -15.89 -2.83 6.95
N VAL A 118 -15.65 -3.98 6.33
CA VAL A 118 -16.10 -5.28 6.81
C VAL A 118 -14.89 -6.04 7.32
N ALA A 119 -14.92 -6.45 8.59
CA ALA A 119 -13.89 -7.31 9.18
C ALA A 119 -14.29 -8.78 9.01
N ILE A 120 -13.33 -9.61 8.63
CA ILE A 120 -13.50 -11.02 8.34
C ILE A 120 -12.44 -11.78 9.12
N ALA A 121 -12.84 -12.76 9.91
CA ALA A 121 -11.94 -13.65 10.64
C ALA A 121 -12.04 -15.06 10.05
N ILE A 122 -10.96 -15.55 9.45
CA ILE A 122 -10.90 -16.84 8.74
C ILE A 122 -10.01 -17.80 9.54
N PRO A 123 -10.59 -18.86 10.15
CA PRO A 123 -9.80 -19.82 10.92
C PRO A 123 -8.94 -20.71 10.01
N LEU A 124 -7.65 -20.85 10.32
CA LEU A 124 -6.72 -21.76 9.63
C LEU A 124 -6.66 -23.16 10.25
N GLY A 125 -7.32 -23.37 11.39
CA GLY A 125 -7.16 -24.59 12.19
C GLY A 125 -5.90 -24.57 13.06
N THR A 126 -5.33 -23.38 13.28
CA THR A 126 -4.16 -23.13 14.12
C THR A 126 -4.56 -22.26 15.32
N ASP A 127 -3.57 -21.80 16.09
CA ASP A 127 -3.82 -20.98 17.28
C ASP A 127 -4.37 -19.59 16.92
N ASN A 128 -4.01 -19.07 15.74
CA ASN A 128 -4.46 -17.77 15.24
C ASN A 128 -5.29 -17.87 13.96
N GLN A 129 -6.17 -16.89 13.78
CA GLN A 129 -6.99 -16.73 12.57
C GLN A 129 -6.38 -15.69 11.64
N VAL A 130 -6.72 -15.75 10.35
CA VAL A 130 -6.44 -14.64 9.44
C VAL A 130 -7.50 -13.58 9.60
N GLU A 131 -7.09 -12.33 9.81
CA GLU A 131 -7.99 -11.19 9.89
C GLU A 131 -7.91 -10.39 8.60
N CYS A 132 -9.01 -10.27 7.86
CA CYS A 132 -9.11 -9.47 6.66
C CYS A 132 -10.10 -8.31 6.83
N PHE A 133 -9.79 -7.18 6.23
CA PHE A 133 -10.57 -5.95 6.26
C PHE A 133 -10.86 -5.53 4.82
N VAL A 134 -12.13 -5.50 4.44
CA VAL A 134 -12.59 -5.00 3.14
C VAL A 134 -13.09 -3.58 3.34
N TYR A 135 -12.38 -2.61 2.77
CA TYR A 135 -12.71 -1.20 2.90
C TYR A 135 -13.65 -0.75 1.78
N ASN A 136 -14.37 0.35 1.99
CA ASN A 136 -15.24 0.97 0.99
C ASN A 136 -14.65 2.25 0.39
N THR A 137 -13.43 2.58 0.77
CA THR A 137 -12.66 3.72 0.24
C THR A 137 -11.27 3.26 -0.10
N MET A 138 -10.68 3.92 -1.10
CA MET A 138 -9.28 3.75 -1.46
C MET A 138 -8.36 3.99 -0.26
N LEU A 139 -7.25 3.25 -0.22
CA LEU A 139 -6.23 3.34 0.82
C LEU A 139 -4.87 3.65 0.19
N ASP A 140 -4.05 4.39 0.93
CA ASP A 140 -2.62 4.52 0.68
C ASP A 140 -1.96 3.22 1.16
N SER A 141 -1.32 2.50 0.24
CA SER A 141 -0.96 1.10 0.46
C SER A 141 0.27 0.94 1.35
N GLY A 142 1.27 1.79 1.15
CA GLY A 142 2.44 1.89 2.00
C GLY A 142 2.06 2.29 3.43
N GLU A 143 1.18 3.29 3.56
CA GLU A 143 0.61 3.73 4.84
C GLU A 143 -0.05 2.60 5.63
N VAL A 144 -0.95 1.84 4.99
CA VAL A 144 -1.64 0.71 5.64
C VAL A 144 -0.66 -0.35 6.12
N ILE A 145 0.29 -0.72 5.27
CA ILE A 145 1.33 -1.71 5.61
C ILE A 145 2.17 -1.20 6.79
N ARG A 146 2.59 0.07 6.78
CA ARG A 146 3.34 0.66 7.88
C ARG A 146 2.54 0.62 9.18
N ASN A 147 1.28 1.02 9.14
CA ASN A 147 0.41 1.05 10.33
C ASN A 147 0.24 -0.35 10.94
N PHE A 148 0.20 -1.41 10.13
CA PHE A 148 0.19 -2.78 10.64
C PHE A 148 1.50 -3.21 11.26
N ILE A 149 2.64 -2.81 10.69
CA ILE A 149 3.95 -3.05 11.30
C ILE A 149 4.05 -2.29 12.63
N GLU A 150 3.52 -1.07 12.72
CA GLU A 150 3.51 -0.27 13.95
C GLU A 150 2.59 -0.83 15.05
N LEU A 151 1.69 -1.78 14.75
CA LEU A 151 0.98 -2.55 15.78
C LEU A 151 1.93 -3.42 16.60
N LEU A 152 3.10 -3.76 16.05
CA LEU A 152 4.20 -4.37 16.78
C LEU A 152 4.85 -3.31 17.68
N ASP A 153 4.30 -3.18 18.89
CA ASP A 153 4.75 -2.20 19.88
C ASP A 153 6.25 -2.37 20.18
N PRO A 154 7.12 -1.41 19.80
CA PRO A 154 8.57 -1.53 19.94
C PRO A 154 9.02 -1.56 21.41
N GLU A 155 8.16 -1.18 22.36
CA GLU A 155 8.43 -1.33 23.79
C GLU A 155 8.20 -2.78 24.27
N LYS A 156 7.42 -3.57 23.52
CA LYS A 156 7.04 -4.94 23.86
C LYS A 156 7.69 -5.99 22.97
N VAL A 157 8.11 -5.63 21.76
CA VAL A 157 8.67 -6.60 20.80
C VAL A 157 9.96 -6.08 20.16
N GLU A 158 10.86 -7.01 19.88
CA GLU A 158 12.09 -6.75 19.12
C GLU A 158 11.88 -7.18 17.67
N VAL A 159 11.62 -6.22 16.77
CA VAL A 159 11.54 -6.49 15.33
C VAL A 159 12.95 -6.78 14.81
N SER A 160 13.10 -7.97 14.21
CA SER A 160 14.38 -8.46 13.69
C SER A 160 14.50 -8.28 12.18
N ARG A 161 13.37 -8.42 11.46
CA ARG A 161 13.33 -8.29 10.01
C ARG A 161 11.98 -7.81 9.52
N VAL A 162 11.94 -6.89 8.55
CA VAL A 162 10.75 -6.56 7.76
C VAL A 162 11.10 -6.61 6.28
N VAL A 163 10.34 -7.35 5.49
CA VAL A 163 10.63 -7.51 4.06
C VAL A 163 9.37 -7.73 3.23
N PRO A 164 9.18 -6.99 2.12
CA PRO A 164 8.23 -7.39 1.09
C PRO A 164 8.76 -8.65 0.38
N TRP A 165 7.96 -9.71 0.33
CA TRP A 165 8.40 -10.96 -0.31
C TRP A 165 7.76 -11.20 -1.67
N GLU A 166 6.60 -10.62 -1.91
CA GLU A 166 5.84 -10.82 -3.15
C GLU A 166 5.03 -9.55 -3.49
N ILE A 167 5.06 -9.18 -4.76
CA ILE A 167 4.09 -8.25 -5.36
C ILE A 167 3.62 -8.88 -6.66
N SER A 168 2.30 -8.96 -6.82
CA SER A 168 1.63 -9.63 -7.94
C SER A 168 0.38 -8.87 -8.34
N VAL A 169 -0.29 -9.25 -9.44
CA VAL A 169 -1.56 -8.65 -9.86
C VAL A 169 -2.65 -9.70 -9.76
N HIS A 170 -3.73 -9.33 -9.08
CA HIS A 170 -4.92 -10.16 -8.88
C HIS A 170 -6.13 -9.43 -9.47
N ARG A 171 -6.77 -10.08 -10.44
CA ARG A 171 -7.76 -9.49 -11.36
C ARG A 171 -7.17 -8.33 -12.17
N GLU A 172 -7.30 -7.09 -11.70
CA GLU A 172 -6.77 -5.88 -12.34
C GLU A 172 -6.04 -4.97 -11.35
N SER A 173 -5.73 -5.46 -10.14
CA SER A 173 -5.14 -4.64 -9.07
C SER A 173 -3.96 -5.34 -8.40
N PRO A 174 -2.94 -4.58 -7.99
CA PRO A 174 -1.76 -5.16 -7.37
C PRO A 174 -2.08 -5.68 -5.97
N ALA A 175 -1.44 -6.79 -5.60
CA ALA A 175 -1.39 -7.32 -4.26
C ALA A 175 0.04 -7.30 -3.75
N VAL A 176 0.24 -6.82 -2.52
CA VAL A 176 1.53 -6.70 -1.86
C VAL A 176 1.55 -7.58 -0.62
N PHE A 177 2.66 -8.29 -0.43
CA PHE A 177 2.86 -9.19 0.69
C PHE A 177 4.13 -8.82 1.48
N VAL A 178 3.99 -8.59 2.78
CA VAL A 178 5.06 -8.13 3.67
C VAL A 178 5.10 -8.96 4.95
N GLU A 179 6.27 -9.45 5.32
CA GLU A 179 6.47 -10.17 6.59
C GLU A 179 7.31 -9.34 7.55
N ALA A 180 6.94 -9.39 8.84
CA ALA A 180 7.73 -8.85 9.94
C ALA A 180 8.00 -9.96 10.96
N ARG A 181 9.29 -10.26 11.15
CA ARG A 181 9.79 -11.22 12.14
C ARG A 181 10.15 -10.48 13.41
N TYR A 182 9.64 -10.94 14.54
CA TYR A 182 9.88 -10.27 15.81
C TYR A 182 10.06 -11.28 16.96
N LEU A 183 10.60 -10.79 18.08
CA LEU A 183 10.75 -11.54 19.31
C LEU A 183 9.98 -10.84 20.44
N VAL A 184 9.24 -11.61 21.24
CA VAL A 184 8.52 -11.12 22.42
C VAL A 184 9.20 -11.63 23.69
N PRO A 185 9.50 -10.77 24.66
CA PRO A 185 9.92 -11.21 26.00
C PRO A 185 8.78 -11.98 26.69
N THR A 186 9.12 -13.12 27.27
CA THR A 186 8.21 -13.97 28.05
C THR A 186 8.88 -14.35 29.37
N ALA A 187 8.10 -14.86 30.33
CA ALA A 187 8.65 -15.36 31.60
C ALA A 187 9.68 -16.49 31.42
N SER A 188 9.66 -17.19 30.27
CA SER A 188 10.55 -18.31 29.96
C SER A 188 11.68 -17.96 28.97
N GLY A 189 11.89 -16.68 28.66
CA GLY A 189 12.88 -16.22 27.67
C GLY A 189 12.24 -15.42 26.54
N LYS A 190 12.65 -15.62 25.28
CA LYS A 190 12.04 -14.97 24.13
C LYS A 190 11.18 -15.95 23.33
N ALA A 191 10.02 -15.49 22.86
CA ALA A 191 9.18 -16.21 21.91
C ALA A 191 9.29 -15.55 20.53
N ALA A 192 9.34 -16.34 19.45
CA ALA A 192 9.35 -15.82 18.09
C ALA A 192 7.93 -15.57 17.59
N GLY A 193 7.75 -14.49 16.83
CA GLY A 193 6.52 -14.14 16.12
C GLY A 193 6.79 -13.81 14.65
N LEU A 194 5.74 -13.93 13.83
CA LEU A 194 5.79 -13.69 12.40
C LEU A 194 4.47 -13.09 11.94
N LEU A 195 4.46 -11.76 11.87
CA LEU A 195 3.36 -10.99 11.28
C LEU A 195 3.47 -11.07 9.76
N LYS A 196 2.38 -11.47 9.10
CA LYS A 196 2.22 -11.44 7.65
C LYS A 196 1.12 -10.49 7.30
N ILE A 197 1.37 -9.66 6.29
CA ILE A 197 0.46 -8.66 5.79
C ILE A 197 0.26 -8.93 4.30
N ALA A 198 -0.98 -8.94 3.85
CA ALA A 198 -1.33 -8.94 2.43
C ALA A 198 -2.26 -7.75 2.18
N LEU A 199 -2.00 -6.99 1.12
CA LEU A 199 -2.83 -5.85 0.74
C LEU A 199 -3.12 -5.91 -0.75
N HIS A 200 -4.40 -6.03 -1.11
CA HIS A 200 -4.90 -5.88 -2.48
C HIS A 200 -5.38 -4.45 -2.67
N ALA A 201 -4.68 -3.68 -3.51
CA ALA A 201 -4.88 -2.26 -3.71
C ALA A 201 -5.97 -1.96 -4.76
N ASP A 202 -7.12 -2.64 -4.65
CA ASP A 202 -8.28 -2.33 -5.47
C ASP A 202 -8.75 -0.89 -5.24
N LYS A 203 -9.19 -0.24 -6.30
CA LYS A 203 -9.59 1.19 -6.27
C LYS A 203 -10.88 1.47 -5.53
N ALA A 204 -11.78 0.48 -5.44
CA ALA A 204 -13.10 0.61 -4.85
C ALA A 204 -13.19 -0.15 -3.53
N HIS A 205 -12.60 -1.34 -3.48
CA HIS A 205 -12.67 -2.26 -2.34
C HIS A 205 -11.30 -2.82 -2.00
N PRO A 206 -10.35 -2.00 -1.51
CA PRO A 206 -9.06 -2.54 -1.10
C PRO A 206 -9.26 -3.51 0.07
N ILE A 207 -8.46 -4.58 0.06
CA ILE A 207 -8.55 -5.68 1.03
C ILE A 207 -7.22 -5.83 1.71
N ALA A 208 -7.20 -5.70 3.03
CA ALA A 208 -5.99 -5.93 3.82
C ALA A 208 -6.17 -7.13 4.73
N CYS A 209 -5.24 -8.09 4.71
CA CYS A 209 -5.25 -9.29 5.54
C CYS A 209 -4.01 -9.37 6.42
N LEU A 210 -4.18 -9.89 7.63
CA LEU A 210 -3.15 -10.08 8.65
C LEU A 210 -3.15 -11.52 9.15
N HIS A 211 -1.97 -12.05 9.40
CA HIS A 211 -1.81 -13.31 10.13
C HIS A 211 -0.54 -13.28 10.96
N ASP A 212 -0.68 -13.38 12.28
CA ASP A 212 0.42 -13.32 13.22
C ASP A 212 0.66 -14.69 13.87
N GLU A 213 1.43 -15.54 13.21
CA GLU A 213 1.80 -16.87 13.72
C GLU A 213 3.06 -17.36 13.01
N VAL A 214 3.98 -18.03 13.70
CA VAL A 214 5.19 -18.59 13.07
C VAL A 214 4.82 -19.69 12.05
N GLY A 215 5.40 -19.63 10.85
CA GLY A 215 5.05 -20.52 9.74
C GLY A 215 3.80 -20.05 8.98
N TYR A 216 3.20 -20.95 8.20
CA TYR A 216 1.99 -20.76 7.39
C TYR A 216 2.09 -19.64 6.35
N VAL A 217 3.29 -19.38 5.83
CA VAL A 217 3.53 -18.30 4.87
C VAL A 217 2.80 -18.59 3.56
N ARG A 218 2.96 -19.81 3.04
CA ARG A 218 2.30 -20.22 1.78
C ARG A 218 0.80 -20.40 1.96
N THR A 219 0.38 -20.87 3.13
CA THR A 219 -1.04 -21.01 3.49
C THR A 219 -1.72 -19.65 3.50
N PHE A 220 -1.12 -18.66 4.18
CA PHE A 220 -1.61 -17.28 4.22
C PHE A 220 -1.65 -16.66 2.82
N GLU A 221 -0.57 -16.80 2.05
CA GLU A 221 -0.50 -16.28 0.68
C GLU A 221 -1.60 -16.87 -0.21
N ARG A 222 -1.78 -18.20 -0.19
CA ARG A 222 -2.83 -18.88 -0.97
C ARG A 222 -4.23 -18.43 -0.56
N LEU A 223 -4.48 -18.26 0.74
CA LEU A 223 -5.75 -17.75 1.26
C LEU A 223 -6.02 -16.34 0.73
N ALA A 224 -5.06 -15.42 0.90
CA ALA A 224 -5.20 -14.03 0.49
C ALA A 224 -5.38 -13.91 -1.02
N LYS A 225 -4.53 -14.58 -1.82
CA LYS A 225 -4.65 -14.63 -3.29
C LYS A 225 -6.02 -15.19 -3.72
N GLY A 226 -6.47 -16.27 -3.10
CA GLY A 226 -7.80 -16.84 -3.34
C GLY A 226 -8.94 -15.87 -3.07
N LEU A 227 -8.85 -15.11 -1.97
CA LEU A 227 -9.79 -14.05 -1.63
C LEU A 227 -9.78 -12.94 -2.69
N PHE A 228 -8.61 -12.46 -3.11
CA PHE A 228 -8.46 -11.39 -4.09
C PHE A 228 -8.98 -11.79 -5.49
N ASP A 229 -8.65 -13.00 -5.95
CA ASP A 229 -9.04 -13.48 -7.27
C ASP A 229 -10.54 -13.76 -7.39
N SER A 230 -11.18 -14.13 -6.29
CA SER A 230 -12.60 -14.46 -6.24
C SER A 230 -13.50 -13.31 -5.78
N PHE A 231 -12.93 -12.16 -5.41
CA PHE A 231 -13.70 -11.01 -4.96
C PHE A 231 -14.55 -10.44 -6.08
N GLU A 232 -15.86 -10.33 -5.87
CA GLU A 232 -16.83 -9.76 -6.80
C GLU A 232 -17.69 -8.75 -6.07
N SER A 233 -17.82 -7.53 -6.61
CA SER A 233 -18.67 -6.48 -6.05
C SER A 233 -19.71 -6.04 -7.06
N LYS A 234 -20.91 -5.74 -6.59
CA LYS A 234 -21.98 -5.11 -7.39
C LYS A 234 -21.78 -3.61 -7.55
N SER A 235 -20.86 -3.01 -6.80
CA SER A 235 -20.55 -1.58 -6.86
C SER A 235 -20.05 -1.18 -8.25
N ALA A 236 -20.75 -0.22 -8.87
CA ALA A 236 -20.51 0.26 -10.23
C ALA A 236 -19.43 1.34 -10.28
N ALA A 237 -18.25 1.10 -9.69
CA ALA A 237 -17.12 1.99 -9.90
C ALA A 237 -16.87 2.11 -11.42
N PRO A 238 -16.69 3.34 -11.97
CA PRO A 238 -16.43 3.51 -13.38
C PRO A 238 -15.32 2.57 -13.86
N LYS A 239 -15.57 1.85 -14.95
CA LYS A 239 -14.55 0.98 -15.54
C LYS A 239 -13.62 1.83 -16.41
N PRO A 240 -12.30 1.81 -16.18
CA PRO A 240 -11.35 2.58 -16.99
C PRO A 240 -11.25 1.97 -18.38
N GLU A 241 -11.05 2.83 -19.38
CA GLU A 241 -10.83 2.43 -20.78
C GLU A 241 -9.48 1.73 -20.95
N TYR A 242 -8.51 2.09 -20.11
CA TYR A 242 -7.19 1.50 -20.05
C TYR A 242 -6.71 1.38 -18.60
N THR A 243 -6.03 0.28 -18.28
CA THR A 243 -5.33 0.06 -17.00
C THR A 243 -3.98 -0.54 -17.30
N ASP A 244 -2.93 -0.07 -16.65
CA ASP A 244 -1.66 -0.79 -16.54
C ASP A 244 -1.13 -0.83 -15.12
N THR A 245 -0.34 -1.87 -14.85
CA THR A 245 0.40 -2.00 -13.59
C THR A 245 1.83 -2.35 -13.90
N VAL A 246 2.76 -1.61 -13.31
CA VAL A 246 4.19 -1.92 -13.28
C VAL A 246 4.59 -2.29 -11.86
N ILE A 247 5.53 -3.21 -11.71
CA ILE A 247 6.10 -3.63 -10.43
C ILE A 247 7.54 -3.15 -10.37
N LEU A 248 7.89 -2.51 -9.27
CA LEU A 248 9.24 -2.06 -8.95
C LEU A 248 9.98 -3.17 -8.19
N ARG A 249 11.23 -3.44 -8.57
CA ARG A 249 12.10 -4.39 -7.90
C ARG A 249 13.46 -3.78 -7.60
N LEU A 250 13.94 -3.99 -6.39
CA LEU A 250 15.32 -3.76 -6.01
C LEU A 250 16.08 -5.08 -6.11
N ASP A 251 16.93 -5.18 -7.13
CA ASP A 251 17.47 -6.42 -7.65
C ASP A 251 16.36 -7.45 -7.95
N LYS A 252 16.18 -8.43 -7.06
CA LYS A 252 15.13 -9.47 -7.18
C LYS A 252 13.97 -9.26 -6.22
N VAL A 253 14.09 -8.34 -5.27
CA VAL A 253 13.09 -8.11 -4.23
C VAL A 253 12.04 -7.16 -4.77
N PRO A 254 10.74 -7.52 -4.80
CA PRO A 254 9.70 -6.59 -5.16
C PRO A 254 9.55 -5.53 -4.07
N VAL A 255 9.66 -4.26 -4.45
CA VAL A 255 9.66 -3.13 -3.51
C VAL A 255 8.55 -2.12 -3.81
N GLY A 256 7.73 -2.33 -4.82
CA GLY A 256 6.60 -1.45 -5.06
C GLY A 256 5.81 -1.76 -6.30
N PHE A 257 4.80 -0.97 -6.55
CA PHE A 257 4.02 -0.98 -7.79
C PHE A 257 3.60 0.44 -8.17
N GLU A 258 3.26 0.63 -9.44
CA GLU A 258 2.47 1.76 -9.91
C GLU A 258 1.33 1.21 -10.77
N THR A 259 0.12 1.72 -10.58
CA THR A 259 -1.04 1.46 -11.43
C THR A 259 -1.49 2.76 -12.07
N SER A 260 -1.68 2.76 -13.39
CA SER A 260 -2.34 3.86 -14.07
C SER A 260 -3.65 3.44 -14.72
N ASP A 261 -4.68 4.25 -14.51
CA ASP A 261 -6.02 4.07 -15.03
C ASP A 261 -6.41 5.28 -15.88
N LEU A 262 -6.90 5.05 -17.10
CA LEU A 262 -7.46 6.07 -17.96
C LEU A 262 -8.98 5.99 -17.93
N PHE A 263 -9.63 7.10 -17.60
CA PHE A 263 -11.08 7.22 -17.59
C PHE A 263 -11.52 8.21 -18.65
N LYS A 264 -12.63 7.90 -19.30
CA LYS A 264 -13.34 8.85 -20.14
C LYS A 264 -14.23 9.72 -19.27
N ASP A 265 -14.15 11.03 -19.47
CA ASP A 265 -15.00 12.01 -18.82
C ASP A 265 -16.08 12.54 -19.79
N GLU A 266 -16.93 13.43 -19.31
CA GLU A 266 -17.89 14.16 -20.13
C GLU A 266 -17.17 15.03 -21.18
N ASN A 267 -17.82 15.29 -22.32
CA ASN A 267 -17.30 16.13 -23.42
C ASN A 267 -16.02 15.63 -24.13
N GLY A 268 -15.65 14.36 -23.93
CA GLY A 268 -14.47 13.78 -24.58
C GLY A 268 -13.15 14.12 -23.91
N GLU A 269 -13.19 14.79 -22.76
CA GLU A 269 -12.04 14.88 -21.87
C GLU A 269 -11.72 13.51 -21.28
N ARG A 270 -10.48 13.31 -20.86
CA ARG A 270 -10.01 12.09 -20.21
C ARG A 270 -9.31 12.41 -18.89
N ARG A 271 -9.33 11.45 -17.97
CA ARG A 271 -8.59 11.53 -16.70
C ARG A 271 -7.60 10.39 -16.60
N TRP A 272 -6.35 10.70 -16.32
CA TRP A 272 -5.32 9.73 -16.04
C TRP A 272 -5.04 9.70 -14.54
N LEU A 273 -5.43 8.61 -13.89
CA LEU A 273 -5.23 8.38 -12.47
C LEU A 273 -4.02 7.43 -12.30
N ALA A 274 -2.91 7.90 -11.75
CA ALA A 274 -1.80 7.04 -11.37
C ALA A 274 -1.73 6.91 -9.85
N ARG A 275 -1.39 5.73 -9.35
CA ARG A 275 -1.24 5.41 -7.92
C ARG A 275 -0.06 4.48 -7.75
N SER A 276 0.81 4.75 -6.79
CA SER A 276 1.96 3.91 -6.51
C SER A 276 2.14 3.71 -5.01
N ALA A 277 2.82 2.63 -4.67
CA ALA A 277 3.33 2.41 -3.32
C ALA A 277 4.72 1.79 -3.42
N THR A 278 5.64 2.35 -2.66
CA THR A 278 7.04 1.94 -2.57
C THR A 278 7.38 1.59 -1.13
N LEU A 279 8.00 0.43 -0.95
CA LEU A 279 8.36 -0.22 0.30
C LEU A 279 9.85 -0.53 0.28
N LEU A 280 10.67 0.48 0.55
CA LEU A 280 12.13 0.35 0.51
C LEU A 280 12.66 -0.04 1.89
N PRO A 281 13.39 -1.16 2.02
CA PRO A 281 14.09 -1.47 3.27
C PRO A 281 15.10 -0.37 3.58
N ARG A 282 14.94 0.31 4.71
CA ARG A 282 15.92 1.30 5.20
C ARG A 282 17.04 0.61 5.95
N ASP A 283 16.67 -0.39 6.73
CA ASP A 283 17.53 -1.30 7.46
C ASP A 283 16.80 -2.65 7.59
N PRO A 284 17.40 -3.71 8.14
CA PRO A 284 16.73 -5.00 8.23
C PRO A 284 15.37 -4.94 8.96
N ARG A 285 15.18 -4.02 9.91
CA ARG A 285 14.05 -3.96 10.85
C ARG A 285 12.97 -2.95 10.45
N SER A 286 13.19 -2.13 9.43
CA SER A 286 12.25 -1.06 9.07
C SER A 286 12.08 -0.90 7.56
N LEU A 287 10.86 -0.52 7.17
CA LEU A 287 10.54 -0.11 5.80
C LEU A 287 10.33 1.40 5.76
N HIS A 288 10.95 2.03 4.77
CA HIS A 288 10.53 3.32 4.28
C HIS A 288 9.34 3.10 3.33
N THR A 289 8.25 3.81 3.60
CA THR A 289 7.00 3.72 2.83
C THR A 289 6.71 5.03 2.17
N GLU A 290 6.50 5.01 0.86
CA GLU A 290 6.11 6.15 0.06
C GLU A 290 4.90 5.77 -0.79
N ASP A 291 3.87 6.61 -0.75
CA ASP A 291 2.66 6.48 -1.56
C ASP A 291 2.54 7.72 -2.44
N GLU A 292 2.31 7.51 -3.73
CA GLU A 292 2.00 8.59 -4.65
C GLU A 292 0.64 8.40 -5.29
N ALA A 293 -0.06 9.50 -5.52
CA ALA A 293 -1.27 9.53 -6.31
C ALA A 293 -1.27 10.76 -7.21
N SER A 294 -1.69 10.59 -8.46
CA SER A 294 -1.94 11.71 -9.35
C SER A 294 -3.22 11.54 -10.15
N ASN A 295 -3.91 12.65 -10.41
CA ASN A 295 -5.08 12.69 -11.26
C ASN A 295 -4.92 13.83 -12.25
N VAL A 296 -4.70 13.47 -13.51
CA VAL A 296 -4.35 14.37 -14.59
C VAL A 296 -5.54 14.52 -15.55
N LEU A 297 -5.95 15.77 -15.78
CA LEU A 297 -7.00 16.13 -16.73
C LEU A 297 -6.39 16.34 -18.13
N ILE A 298 -6.98 15.66 -19.11
CA ILE A 298 -6.50 15.60 -20.48
C ILE A 298 -7.62 16.07 -21.41
N ASP A 299 -7.30 17.02 -22.28
CA ASP A 299 -8.26 17.52 -23.27
C ASP A 299 -8.43 16.55 -24.46
N PRO A 300 -9.43 16.77 -25.35
CA PRO A 300 -9.65 15.88 -26.50
C PRO A 300 -8.49 15.82 -27.50
N GLN A 301 -7.51 16.73 -27.42
CA GLN A 301 -6.30 16.73 -28.24
C GLN A 301 -5.14 16.00 -27.55
N GLY A 302 -5.35 15.42 -26.36
CA GLY A 302 -4.33 14.71 -25.60
C GLY A 302 -3.42 15.63 -24.77
N ARG A 303 -3.75 16.91 -24.62
CA ARG A 303 -2.92 17.89 -23.91
C ARG A 303 -3.24 17.93 -22.43
N LEU A 304 -2.24 18.24 -21.61
CA LEU A 304 -2.39 18.45 -20.18
C LEU A 304 -3.19 19.74 -19.91
N LYS A 305 -4.39 19.60 -19.33
CA LYS A 305 -5.24 20.72 -18.90
C LYS A 305 -5.02 21.09 -17.42
N GLY A 306 -4.59 20.12 -16.63
CA GLY A 306 -4.31 20.30 -15.21
C GLY A 306 -4.16 18.97 -14.51
N GLY A 307 -3.97 19.01 -13.21
CA GLY A 307 -3.94 17.80 -12.41
C GLY A 307 -3.64 18.09 -10.94
N VAL A 308 -3.68 17.02 -10.16
CA VAL A 308 -3.26 17.02 -8.76
C VAL A 308 -2.26 15.89 -8.58
N TRP A 309 -1.16 16.15 -7.89
CA TRP A 309 -0.14 15.18 -7.50
C TRP A 309 0.02 15.24 -5.99
N ILE A 310 0.02 14.08 -5.36
CA ILE A 310 0.16 13.91 -3.92
C ILE A 310 1.25 12.86 -3.68
N GLU A 311 2.19 13.16 -2.80
CA GLU A 311 3.18 12.23 -2.29
C GLU A 311 3.11 12.23 -0.77
N THR A 312 3.03 11.04 -0.21
CA THR A 312 3.03 10.80 1.24
C THR A 312 4.19 9.88 1.55
N SER A 313 5.04 10.27 2.51
CA SER A 313 6.15 9.44 2.97
C SER A 313 6.10 9.31 4.48
N GLY A 314 6.19 8.07 4.98
CA GLY A 314 6.10 7.78 6.41
C GLY A 314 4.86 8.39 7.09
N GLY A 315 3.73 8.45 6.38
CA GLY A 315 2.45 8.96 6.87
C GLY A 315 2.33 10.47 6.96
N LYS A 316 3.25 11.20 6.34
CA LYS A 316 3.18 12.64 6.21
C LYS A 316 3.11 13.01 4.75
N THR A 317 2.18 13.88 4.40
CA THR A 317 2.13 14.47 3.06
C THR A 317 3.40 15.31 2.87
N ASN A 318 4.29 14.82 2.02
CA ASN A 318 5.48 15.55 1.61
C ASN A 318 5.14 16.59 0.57
N HIS A 319 4.19 16.25 -0.29
CA HIS A 319 3.96 17.00 -1.51
C HIS A 319 2.49 16.96 -1.88
N ARG A 320 1.91 18.11 -2.17
CA ARG A 320 0.59 18.23 -2.80
C ARG A 320 0.61 19.41 -3.74
N ILE A 321 0.57 19.15 -5.05
CA ILE A 321 0.60 20.19 -6.07
C ILE A 321 -0.59 20.05 -6.99
N GLU A 322 -1.20 21.18 -7.29
CA GLU A 322 -2.29 21.33 -8.24
C GLU A 322 -1.78 22.19 -9.40
N LEU A 323 -2.09 21.76 -10.62
CA LEU A 323 -1.77 22.48 -11.86
C LEU A 323 -3.04 22.82 -12.60
N SER A 324 -3.14 24.03 -13.12
CA SER A 324 -4.21 24.43 -14.03
C SER A 324 -3.65 25.17 -15.25
N GLN A 325 -4.15 24.79 -16.43
CA GLN A 325 -3.87 25.48 -17.68
C GLN A 325 -4.53 26.86 -17.67
N LYS A 326 -3.79 27.89 -18.08
CA LYS A 326 -4.27 29.26 -18.30
C LYS A 326 -4.24 29.58 -19.80
N THR A 327 -4.34 30.85 -20.16
CA THR A 327 -4.24 31.31 -21.56
C THR A 327 -2.77 31.38 -22.01
N ASN A 328 -2.53 31.55 -23.31
CA ASN A 328 -1.20 31.84 -23.87
C ASN A 328 -0.10 30.83 -23.50
N HIS A 329 -0.42 29.53 -23.45
CA HIS A 329 0.53 28.46 -23.08
C HIS A 329 1.07 28.56 -21.64
N GLN A 330 0.38 29.30 -20.77
CA GLN A 330 0.76 29.41 -19.37
C GLN A 330 0.05 28.35 -18.52
N TYR A 331 0.73 27.90 -17.48
CA TYR A 331 0.16 27.10 -16.41
C TYR A 331 0.35 27.81 -15.07
N GLU A 332 -0.61 27.62 -14.17
CA GLU A 332 -0.54 28.02 -12.77
C GLU A 332 -0.40 26.78 -11.90
N TYR A 333 0.54 26.81 -10.97
CA TYR A 333 0.70 25.78 -9.95
C TYR A 333 0.43 26.37 -8.56
N THR A 334 -0.15 25.56 -7.69
CA THR A 334 -0.40 25.92 -6.28
C THR A 334 -0.35 24.66 -5.43
N GLY A 335 0.09 24.77 -4.18
CA GLY A 335 0.11 23.65 -3.27
C GLY A 335 1.12 23.78 -2.14
N GLU A 336 1.63 22.64 -1.70
CA GLU A 336 2.51 22.50 -0.54
C GLU A 336 3.64 21.50 -0.81
N VAL A 337 4.85 21.86 -0.40
CA VAL A 337 6.07 21.03 -0.46
C VAL A 337 6.70 21.07 0.94
N GLU A 338 6.80 19.92 1.59
CA GLU A 338 7.37 19.75 2.94
C GLU A 338 6.80 20.76 3.97
N GLY A 339 5.49 20.96 4.01
CA GLY A 339 4.87 21.93 4.91
C GLY A 339 4.83 23.38 4.40
N LYS A 340 5.51 23.68 3.29
CA LYS A 340 5.67 25.05 2.77
C LYS A 340 4.79 25.28 1.56
N LYS A 341 4.01 26.36 1.60
CA LYS A 341 3.19 26.78 0.46
C LYS A 341 4.07 27.17 -0.73
N VAL A 342 3.70 26.67 -1.90
CA VAL A 342 4.29 27.04 -3.18
C VAL A 342 3.18 27.44 -4.15
N GLN A 343 3.39 28.52 -4.89
CA GLN A 343 2.46 28.95 -5.92
C GLN A 343 3.20 29.79 -6.97
N GLY A 344 2.71 29.78 -8.20
CA GLY A 344 3.27 30.57 -9.26
C GLY A 344 2.71 30.21 -10.63
N THR A 345 3.37 30.71 -11.67
CA THR A 345 3.04 30.37 -13.05
C THR A 345 4.31 30.08 -13.83
N PHE A 346 4.20 29.27 -14.87
CA PHE A 346 5.27 29.05 -15.83
C PHE A 346 4.71 28.97 -17.25
N THR A 347 5.60 29.13 -18.23
CA THR A 347 5.31 28.90 -19.65
C THR A 347 6.34 27.90 -20.17
N PRO A 348 5.92 26.78 -20.79
CA PRO A 348 6.85 25.84 -21.41
C PRO A 348 7.76 26.52 -22.44
N SER A 349 9.00 26.05 -22.56
CA SER A 349 10.07 26.70 -23.34
C SER A 349 9.71 26.88 -24.81
N ALA A 350 8.99 25.91 -25.39
CA ALA A 350 8.52 25.95 -26.78
C ALA A 350 7.27 26.81 -27.01
N LYS A 351 6.73 27.46 -25.96
CA LYS A 351 5.39 28.09 -25.96
C LYS A 351 4.33 27.14 -26.53
N ALA A 352 4.38 25.89 -26.08
CA ALA A 352 3.47 24.82 -26.46
C ALA A 352 2.74 24.31 -25.21
N TRP A 353 1.60 23.65 -25.42
CA TRP A 353 0.93 22.92 -24.34
C TRP A 353 1.71 21.68 -23.95
N LEU A 354 1.70 21.35 -22.66
CA LEU A 354 2.40 20.17 -22.16
C LEU A 354 1.72 18.89 -22.65
N ALA A 355 2.54 17.89 -23.00
CA ALA A 355 2.07 16.56 -23.32
C ALA A 355 1.48 15.91 -22.06
N SER A 356 0.34 15.22 -22.21
CA SER A 356 -0.15 14.32 -21.17
C SER A 356 0.57 12.96 -21.24
N PRO A 357 0.48 12.12 -20.19
CA PRO A 357 0.99 10.75 -20.25
C PRO A 357 0.45 9.95 -21.45
N VAL A 358 -0.80 10.18 -21.85
CA VAL A 358 -1.44 9.53 -23.00
C VAL A 358 -0.85 10.02 -24.33
N ALA A 359 -0.61 11.32 -24.46
CA ALA A 359 0.02 11.88 -25.66
C ALA A 359 1.48 11.43 -25.81
N THR A 360 2.24 11.39 -24.71
CA THR A 360 3.60 10.84 -24.69
C THR A 360 3.61 9.38 -25.16
N ALA A 361 2.77 8.53 -24.56
CA ALA A 361 2.69 7.12 -24.94
C ALA A 361 2.27 6.94 -26.41
N SER A 362 1.29 7.72 -26.89
CA SER A 362 0.83 7.68 -28.28
C SER A 362 1.92 8.06 -29.28
N GLU A 363 2.70 9.11 -28.98
CA GLU A 363 3.81 9.53 -29.84
C GLU A 363 4.94 8.49 -29.84
N LEU A 364 5.28 7.93 -28.69
CA LEU A 364 6.26 6.85 -28.58
C LEU A 364 5.81 5.60 -29.36
N ALA A 365 4.55 5.17 -29.23
CA ALA A 365 3.98 4.09 -30.03
C ALA A 365 4.10 4.34 -31.54
N ARG A 366 3.86 5.58 -31.98
CA ARG A 366 4.02 5.98 -33.37
C ARG A 366 5.48 5.91 -33.82
N LEU A 367 6.42 6.35 -33.00
CA LEU A 367 7.85 6.29 -33.28
C LEU A 367 8.37 4.85 -33.31
N LEU A 368 7.85 3.96 -32.45
CA LEU A 368 8.22 2.54 -32.42
C LEU A 368 7.86 1.79 -33.71
N LYS A 369 6.84 2.24 -34.45
CA LYS A 369 6.47 1.68 -35.76
C LYS A 369 7.48 2.02 -36.86
N LYS A 370 8.31 3.06 -36.68
CA LYS A 370 9.36 3.42 -37.62
C LYS A 370 10.57 2.50 -37.43
N LYS A 371 11.26 2.19 -38.52
CA LYS A 371 12.53 1.46 -38.48
C LYS A 371 13.65 2.39 -38.00
N GLY A 372 14.55 1.88 -37.15
CA GLY A 372 15.72 2.61 -36.65
C GLY A 372 15.49 3.29 -35.30
N GLY A 373 16.47 4.12 -34.92
CA GLY A 373 16.44 4.91 -33.70
C GLY A 373 15.54 6.15 -33.79
N PHE A 374 15.25 6.75 -32.64
CA PHE A 374 14.54 8.03 -32.55
C PHE A 374 15.09 8.83 -31.37
N ASP A 375 14.97 10.16 -31.42
CA ASP A 375 15.30 11.09 -30.33
C ASP A 375 14.10 12.02 -30.14
N LEU A 376 13.24 11.69 -29.16
CA LEU A 376 12.10 12.52 -28.78
C LEU A 376 12.49 13.35 -27.55
N LYS A 377 12.46 14.67 -27.68
CA LYS A 377 12.68 15.62 -26.58
C LYS A 377 11.41 16.41 -26.35
N GLN A 378 10.98 16.48 -25.10
CA GLN A 378 9.77 17.21 -24.73
C GLN A 378 9.83 17.69 -23.29
N GLN A 379 8.82 18.48 -22.89
CA GLN A 379 8.63 18.95 -21.54
C GLN A 379 7.45 18.24 -20.89
N GLU A 380 7.66 17.70 -19.70
CA GLU A 380 6.65 17.02 -18.89
C GLU A 380 6.55 17.68 -17.51
N TYR A 381 5.34 17.70 -16.93
CA TYR A 381 5.16 18.23 -15.58
C TYR A 381 5.28 17.11 -14.55
N LEU A 382 6.43 17.09 -13.87
CA LEU A 382 6.79 16.09 -12.85
C LEU A 382 7.07 16.84 -11.54
N PRO A 383 6.04 17.21 -10.76
CA PRO A 383 6.22 18.14 -9.68
C PRO A 383 7.06 17.56 -8.53
N GLY A 384 7.18 16.23 -8.42
CA GLY A 384 8.09 15.57 -7.47
C GLY A 384 9.59 15.82 -7.78
N VAL A 385 9.91 16.23 -9.02
CA VAL A 385 11.27 16.66 -9.40
C VAL A 385 11.41 18.18 -9.24
N ASP A 386 10.48 18.94 -9.82
CA ASP A 386 10.41 20.39 -9.65
C ASP A 386 8.95 20.86 -9.76
N PRO A 387 8.34 21.37 -8.68
CA PRO A 387 6.95 21.80 -8.72
C PRO A 387 6.75 23.13 -9.46
N THR A 388 7.83 23.89 -9.72
CA THR A 388 7.77 25.27 -10.20
C THR A 388 7.87 25.42 -11.72
N LYS A 389 8.28 24.35 -12.43
CA LYS A 389 8.48 24.35 -13.88
C LYS A 389 8.39 22.92 -14.45
N PRO A 390 8.16 22.76 -15.76
CA PRO A 390 8.24 21.45 -16.37
C PRO A 390 9.70 20.97 -16.44
N VAL A 391 9.86 19.65 -16.53
CA VAL A 391 11.12 18.94 -16.65
C VAL A 391 11.35 18.57 -18.11
N ASP A 392 12.56 18.81 -18.61
CA ASP A 392 12.96 18.32 -19.92
C ASP A 392 13.19 16.80 -19.85
N VAL A 393 12.48 16.06 -20.71
CA VAL A 393 12.56 14.60 -20.81
C VAL A 393 13.00 14.22 -22.23
N GLN A 394 13.96 13.30 -22.31
CA GLN A 394 14.45 12.74 -23.57
C GLN A 394 14.18 11.24 -23.62
N TYR A 395 13.56 10.78 -24.69
CA TYR A 395 13.42 9.38 -25.06
C TYR A 395 14.28 9.10 -26.29
N LEU A 396 15.35 8.32 -26.10
CA LEU A 396 16.31 7.99 -27.14
C LEU A 396 16.29 6.48 -27.40
N ARG A 397 15.89 6.05 -28.60
CA ARG A 397 16.09 4.68 -29.07
C ARG A 397 17.39 4.57 -29.85
N ASP A 398 18.29 3.71 -29.39
CA ASP A 398 19.57 3.50 -30.05
C ASP A 398 19.50 2.39 -31.14
N ALA A 399 20.66 2.08 -31.75
CA ALA A 399 20.76 1.06 -32.78
C ALA A 399 20.54 -0.39 -32.28
N SER A 400 20.71 -0.65 -30.98
CA SER A 400 20.37 -1.94 -30.35
C SER A 400 18.86 -2.13 -30.20
N GLY A 401 18.11 -1.02 -30.29
CA GLY A 401 16.66 -0.99 -30.10
C GLY A 401 16.24 -0.67 -28.67
N ALA A 402 17.18 -0.61 -27.72
CA ALA A 402 16.94 -0.15 -26.35
C ALA A 402 16.56 1.34 -26.33
N VAL A 403 15.72 1.70 -25.38
CA VAL A 403 15.27 3.08 -25.13
C VAL A 403 15.93 3.57 -23.85
N THR A 404 16.63 4.70 -23.94
CA THR A 404 17.07 5.48 -22.80
C THR A 404 16.07 6.60 -22.53
N VAL A 405 15.60 6.71 -21.29
CA VAL A 405 14.83 7.86 -20.80
C VAL A 405 15.72 8.68 -19.88
N SER A 406 15.94 9.94 -20.21
CA SER A 406 16.74 10.86 -19.41
C SER A 406 15.86 12.01 -18.92
N MET A 407 15.86 12.26 -17.62
CA MET A 407 15.17 13.40 -17.00
C MET A 407 15.96 13.87 -15.78
N SER A 408 16.28 15.16 -15.71
CA SER A 408 17.14 15.72 -14.64
C SER A 408 18.44 14.89 -14.48
N THR A 409 18.72 14.36 -13.28
CA THR A 409 19.85 13.46 -12.99
C THR A 409 19.50 11.98 -13.17
N MET A 410 18.23 11.65 -13.42
CA MET A 410 17.77 10.28 -13.57
C MET A 410 17.92 9.80 -15.01
N ARG A 411 18.39 8.55 -15.14
CA ARG A 411 18.50 7.84 -16.41
C ARG A 411 17.93 6.44 -16.26
N LEU A 412 16.98 6.09 -17.12
CA LEU A 412 16.43 4.74 -17.23
C LEU A 412 16.83 4.14 -18.57
N VAL A 413 17.13 2.85 -18.59
CA VAL A 413 17.45 2.11 -19.83
C VAL A 413 16.58 0.87 -19.90
N GLY A 414 15.91 0.65 -21.03
CA GLY A 414 14.92 -0.41 -21.11
C GLY A 414 14.23 -0.51 -22.46
N ASN A 415 13.03 -1.09 -22.45
CA ASN A 415 12.19 -1.28 -23.61
C ASN A 415 10.80 -0.71 -23.38
N LEU A 416 10.23 -0.14 -24.43
CA LEU A 416 8.84 0.27 -24.47
C LEU A 416 7.99 -0.86 -25.06
N ALA A 417 6.76 -0.97 -24.57
CA ALA A 417 5.73 -1.80 -25.13
C ALA A 417 5.17 -1.20 -26.43
N PRO A 418 4.40 -1.96 -27.25
CA PRO A 418 3.85 -1.47 -28.52
C PRO A 418 2.92 -0.24 -28.40
N ASP A 419 2.35 -0.01 -27.22
CA ASP A 419 1.53 1.16 -26.89
C ASP A 419 2.35 2.35 -26.36
N GLY A 420 3.68 2.27 -26.42
CA GLY A 420 4.59 3.35 -26.03
C GLY A 420 4.75 3.54 -24.53
N ARG A 421 4.19 2.64 -23.71
CA ARG A 421 4.38 2.62 -22.25
C ARG A 421 5.61 1.79 -21.86
N PRO A 422 6.15 1.95 -20.65
CA PRO A 422 7.27 1.14 -20.19
C PRO A 422 6.93 -0.36 -20.16
N GLU A 423 7.77 -1.20 -20.76
CA GLU A 423 7.68 -2.67 -20.65
C GLU A 423 8.62 -3.18 -19.55
N ALA A 424 9.89 -2.79 -19.63
CA ALA A 424 10.90 -3.10 -18.63
C ALA A 424 12.02 -2.06 -18.69
N PHE A 425 12.37 -1.45 -17.56
CA PHE A 425 13.47 -0.49 -17.46
C PHE A 425 14.31 -0.72 -16.20
N GLU A 426 15.59 -0.38 -16.28
CA GLU A 426 16.52 -0.30 -15.17
C GLU A 426 16.91 1.16 -14.93
N VAL A 427 16.85 1.61 -13.68
CA VAL A 427 17.34 2.93 -13.26
C VAL A 427 18.85 2.85 -13.10
N SER A 428 19.57 3.67 -13.86
CA SER A 428 21.04 3.70 -13.88
C SER A 428 21.61 4.46 -12.68
N ALA A 429 21.48 3.89 -11.47
CA ALA A 429 21.95 4.48 -10.20
C ALA A 429 23.11 3.70 -9.53
N GLY A 430 23.63 2.66 -10.18
CA GLY A 430 24.56 1.71 -9.57
C GLY A 430 23.83 0.62 -8.75
N PRO A 431 24.55 -0.34 -8.16
CA PRO A 431 23.94 -1.36 -7.30
C PRO A 431 23.51 -0.77 -5.95
N PRO A 432 22.39 -1.24 -5.36
CA PRO A 432 21.46 -2.25 -5.91
C PRO A 432 20.60 -1.71 -7.06
N ARG A 433 20.25 -2.58 -8.02
CA ARG A 433 19.56 -2.15 -9.25
C ARG A 433 18.07 -1.98 -9.03
N LEU A 434 17.54 -0.78 -9.24
CA LEU A 434 16.10 -0.57 -9.30
C LEU A 434 15.61 -0.86 -10.72
N THR A 435 14.68 -1.81 -10.84
CA THR A 435 14.02 -2.15 -12.10
C THR A 435 12.52 -1.95 -11.99
N LEU A 436 11.90 -1.60 -13.11
CA LEU A 436 10.45 -1.57 -13.27
C LEU A 436 10.06 -2.54 -14.38
N GLN A 437 8.99 -3.29 -14.16
CA GLN A 437 8.51 -4.29 -15.12
C GLN A 437 7.00 -4.24 -15.20
N ARG A 438 6.46 -4.18 -16.42
CA ARG A 438 5.03 -4.26 -16.68
C ARG A 438 4.49 -5.63 -16.28
N ALA A 439 3.50 -5.63 -15.41
CA ALA A 439 2.89 -6.82 -14.84
C ALA A 439 1.47 -7.06 -15.37
N TYR A 440 0.75 -6.00 -15.73
CA TYR A 440 -0.61 -6.09 -16.22
C TYR A 440 -0.93 -4.95 -17.19
N VAL A 441 -1.80 -5.25 -18.16
CA VAL A 441 -2.42 -4.27 -19.06
C VAL A 441 -3.81 -4.74 -19.47
N ARG A 442 -4.76 -3.79 -19.50
CA ARG A 442 -6.04 -3.95 -20.16
C ARG A 442 -6.38 -2.69 -20.95
N GLY A 443 -6.99 -2.87 -22.12
CA GLY A 443 -7.46 -1.76 -22.94
C GLY A 443 -6.41 -1.27 -23.94
N LYS A 444 -6.66 -0.10 -24.53
CA LYS A 444 -5.79 0.55 -25.51
C LYS A 444 -5.80 2.06 -25.26
N LEU A 445 -4.66 2.71 -25.49
CA LEU A 445 -4.52 4.17 -25.41
C LEU A 445 -5.02 4.87 -26.66
#